data_AF-A0A7C6K849-F1
#
_entry.id   AF-A0A7C6K849-F1
#
_cell.length_a   1.000
_cell.length_b   1.000
_cell.length_c   1.000
_cell.angle_alpha   90.00
_cell.angle_beta   90.00
_cell.angle_gamma   90.00
#
_symmetry.space_group_name_H-M   'P 1'
#
loop_
_entity.id
_entity.type
_entity.pdbx_description
1 polymer ?
#
loop_
_entity_poly.entity_id
_entity_poly.type
_entity_poly.pdbx_seq_one_letter_code
_entity_poly.pdbx_strand_id
1 'polypeptide(L)'
;MSAKGGDCVNYISQCLADKNGGKLPLDGGWFYRFDHDGFSGSQAWVRAQNFCDWVQYSGYGTLVASGTLPELISPTKKHPRGAVQELNKGDVIGYGPNGAIEHVAIIVGWDSQGYPLVNSHTVDRYHCPWDMGYDKKTIFHLFRING
;
A
#
# COMPACT_ATOMS: atom_id res chain seq x y z
N MET A 1 -20.54 6.72 -7.68
CA MET A 1 -19.16 6.33 -8.06
C MET A 1 -18.34 6.37 -6.78
N SER A 2 -17.80 5.24 -6.33
CA SER A 2 -17.16 5.15 -5.02
C SER A 2 -15.80 5.84 -5.06
N ALA A 3 -15.77 7.10 -4.60
CA ALA A 3 -14.57 7.93 -4.46
C ALA A 3 -13.61 7.46 -3.35
N LYS A 4 -13.85 6.32 -2.70
CA LYS A 4 -13.12 5.93 -1.49
C LYS A 4 -11.83 5.14 -1.74
N GLY A 5 -11.73 4.40 -2.84
CA GLY A 5 -10.57 3.55 -3.15
C GLY A 5 -9.65 4.06 -4.27
N GLY A 6 -10.10 5.04 -5.07
CA GLY A 6 -9.37 5.51 -6.25
C GLY A 6 -8.25 6.49 -5.95
N ASP A 7 -8.45 7.37 -4.96
CA ASP A 7 -7.50 8.45 -4.69
C ASP A 7 -6.25 7.96 -3.93
N CYS A 8 -6.40 7.00 -3.00
CA CYS A 8 -5.25 6.46 -2.26
C CYS A 8 -4.27 5.72 -3.18
N VAL A 9 -4.78 4.89 -4.07
CA VAL A 9 -3.96 4.12 -5.00
C VAL A 9 -3.39 4.99 -6.11
N ASN A 10 -4.08 6.05 -6.52
CA ASN A 10 -3.52 7.01 -7.46
C ASN A 10 -2.30 7.73 -6.87
N TYR A 11 -2.40 8.21 -5.62
CA TYR A 11 -1.27 8.81 -4.90
C TYR A 11 -0.09 7.85 -4.78
N ILE A 12 -0.32 6.63 -4.30
CA ILE A 12 0.75 5.62 -4.18
C ILE A 12 1.32 5.26 -5.54
N SER A 13 0.48 5.15 -6.58
CA SER A 13 0.97 4.84 -7.92
C SER A 13 1.90 5.92 -8.44
N GLN A 14 1.57 7.19 -8.21
CA GLN A 14 2.47 8.31 -8.51
C GLN A 14 3.78 8.23 -7.72
N CYS A 15 3.73 7.98 -6.40
CA CYS A 15 4.94 7.83 -5.58
C CYS A 15 5.86 6.72 -6.09
N LEU A 16 5.30 5.59 -6.51
CA LEU A 16 6.07 4.45 -7.00
C LEU A 16 6.60 4.65 -8.42
N ALA A 17 5.86 5.34 -9.30
CA ALA A 17 6.30 5.64 -10.67
C ALA A 17 7.29 6.82 -10.73
N ASP A 18 7.29 7.70 -9.74
CA ASP A 18 8.09 8.92 -9.75
C ASP A 18 9.59 8.61 -9.83
N LYS A 19 10.31 9.36 -10.66
CA LYS A 19 11.74 9.18 -10.90
C LYS A 19 12.61 9.51 -9.68
N ASN A 20 12.09 10.30 -8.74
CA ASN A 20 12.72 10.61 -7.46
C ASN A 20 12.10 9.79 -6.31
N GLY A 21 11.06 9.02 -6.59
CA GLY A 21 10.40 8.09 -5.67
C GLY A 21 10.82 6.63 -5.94
N GLY A 22 9.82 5.78 -6.19
CA GLY A 22 10.01 4.33 -6.36
C GLY A 22 10.67 3.90 -7.68
N LYS A 23 10.67 4.75 -8.71
CA LYS A 23 11.25 4.48 -10.04
C LYS A 23 10.76 3.19 -10.71
N LEU A 24 9.60 2.67 -10.34
CA LEU A 24 9.05 1.48 -10.98
C LEU A 24 8.63 1.83 -12.42
N PRO A 25 9.10 1.07 -13.42
CA PRO A 25 8.73 1.35 -14.80
C PRO A 25 7.28 0.95 -15.04
N LEU A 26 6.54 1.84 -15.72
CA LEU A 26 5.19 1.56 -16.19
C LEU A 26 5.21 0.36 -17.14
N ASP A 27 4.12 -0.41 -17.15
CA ASP A 27 3.96 -1.57 -18.02
C ASP A 27 2.55 -1.60 -18.66
N GLY A 28 2.19 -2.72 -19.30
CA GLY A 28 0.87 -2.89 -19.92
C GLY A 28 -0.29 -3.06 -18.93
N GLY A 29 -0.02 -3.44 -17.69
CA GLY A 29 -0.99 -3.66 -16.61
C GLY A 29 -1.13 -2.49 -15.65
N TRP A 30 -0.07 -1.70 -15.46
CA TRP A 30 -0.01 -0.53 -14.60
C TRP A 30 0.63 0.66 -15.33
N PHE A 31 -0.25 1.56 -15.77
CA PHE A 31 0.11 2.78 -16.50
C PHE A 31 -0.90 3.89 -16.23
N TYR A 32 -0.49 5.10 -16.59
CA TYR A 32 -1.35 6.26 -16.78
C TYR A 32 -1.06 6.95 -18.11
N ARG A 33 -2.01 7.77 -18.57
CA ARG A 33 -1.91 8.59 -19.78
C ARG A 33 -2.54 9.95 -19.53
N PHE A 34 -2.02 10.94 -20.24
CA PHE A 34 -2.65 12.25 -20.37
C PHE A 34 -2.93 12.48 -21.85
N ASP A 35 -4.20 12.70 -22.17
CA ASP A 35 -4.64 13.05 -23.51
C ASP A 35 -5.61 14.24 -23.46
N HIS A 36 -6.28 14.52 -24.57
CA HIS A 36 -7.23 15.63 -24.68
C HIS A 36 -8.45 15.51 -23.74
N ASP A 37 -8.79 14.30 -23.31
CA ASP A 37 -9.88 14.02 -22.37
C ASP A 37 -9.39 14.06 -20.90
N GLY A 38 -8.09 14.30 -20.70
CA GLY A 38 -7.46 14.48 -19.39
C GLY A 38 -6.68 13.26 -18.93
N PHE A 39 -6.69 13.01 -17.62
CA PHE A 39 -5.98 11.91 -16.99
C PHE A 39 -6.76 10.60 -17.13
N SER A 40 -6.10 9.54 -17.61
CA SER A 40 -6.61 8.17 -17.55
C SER A 40 -5.57 7.22 -16.96
N GLY A 41 -6.02 6.27 -16.13
CA GLY A 41 -5.18 5.24 -15.53
C GLY A 41 -5.74 3.85 -15.79
N SER A 42 -4.85 2.86 -15.90
CA SER A 42 -5.22 1.44 -15.87
C SER A 42 -5.98 1.08 -14.58
N GLN A 43 -6.68 -0.06 -14.56
CA GLN A 43 -7.37 -0.52 -13.34
C GLN A 43 -6.39 -0.69 -12.16
N ALA A 44 -5.18 -1.19 -12.41
CA ALA A 44 -4.14 -1.29 -11.39
C ALA A 44 -3.62 0.07 -10.92
N TRP A 45 -3.77 1.14 -11.71
CA TRP A 45 -3.38 2.49 -11.30
C TRP A 45 -4.42 3.15 -10.39
N VAL A 46 -5.71 2.86 -10.60
CA VAL A 46 -6.82 3.58 -9.95
C VAL A 46 -7.69 2.73 -9.02
N ARG A 47 -7.38 1.45 -8.79
CA ARG A 47 -8.12 0.61 -7.85
C ARG A 47 -7.19 -0.18 -6.92
N ALA A 48 -7.41 -0.05 -5.61
CA ALA A 48 -6.56 -0.62 -4.55
C ALA A 48 -6.36 -2.14 -4.68
N GLN A 49 -7.44 -2.92 -4.82
CA GLN A 49 -7.32 -4.37 -5.03
C GLN A 49 -6.51 -4.71 -6.30
N ASN A 50 -6.85 -4.10 -7.44
CA ASN A 50 -6.15 -4.37 -8.71
C ASN A 50 -4.68 -3.97 -8.66
N PHE A 51 -4.33 -2.92 -7.92
CA PHE A 51 -2.95 -2.53 -7.66
C PHE A 51 -2.20 -3.61 -6.88
N CYS A 52 -2.74 -4.07 -5.75
CA CYS A 52 -2.08 -5.11 -4.93
C CYS A 52 -1.99 -6.46 -5.66
N ASP A 53 -2.98 -6.79 -6.50
CA ASP A 53 -2.91 -7.94 -7.38
C ASP A 53 -1.76 -7.76 -8.40
N TRP A 54 -1.68 -6.59 -9.05
CA TRP A 54 -0.59 -6.24 -9.97
C TRP A 54 0.79 -6.30 -9.34
N VAL A 55 0.99 -5.70 -8.17
CA VAL A 55 2.26 -5.76 -7.44
C VAL A 55 2.75 -7.20 -7.29
N GLN A 56 1.84 -8.13 -6.96
CA GLN A 56 2.20 -9.53 -6.78
C GLN A 56 2.46 -10.26 -8.10
N TYR A 57 1.56 -10.14 -9.09
CA TYR A 57 1.71 -10.92 -10.33
C TYR A 57 2.77 -10.35 -11.26
N SER A 58 3.08 -9.05 -11.20
CA SER A 58 4.13 -8.42 -12.02
C SER A 58 5.54 -8.76 -11.51
N GLY A 59 5.65 -9.18 -10.25
CA GLY A 59 6.93 -9.41 -9.57
C GLY A 59 7.55 -8.15 -8.95
N TYR A 60 6.93 -6.98 -9.10
CA TYR A 60 7.37 -5.73 -8.45
C TYR A 60 7.10 -5.70 -6.94
N GLY A 61 6.49 -6.73 -6.38
CA GLY A 61 6.47 -6.92 -4.95
C GLY A 61 6.04 -8.31 -4.53
N THR A 62 6.11 -8.55 -3.22
CA THR A 62 5.74 -9.82 -2.61
C THR A 62 4.92 -9.59 -1.36
N LEU A 63 3.95 -10.48 -1.09
CA LEU A 63 3.19 -10.46 0.16
C LEU A 63 4.07 -11.00 1.30
N VAL A 64 4.37 -10.15 2.27
CA VAL A 64 5.17 -10.49 3.46
C VAL A 64 4.31 -11.26 4.46
N ALA A 65 3.14 -10.71 4.77
CA ALA A 65 2.15 -11.28 5.68
C ALA A 65 0.76 -10.66 5.43
N SER A 66 -0.28 -11.35 5.89
CA SER A 66 -1.65 -10.85 5.92
C SER A 66 -2.31 -11.28 7.23
N GLY A 67 -3.16 -10.42 7.79
CA GLY A 67 -3.86 -10.69 9.05
C GLY A 67 -4.42 -9.45 9.71
N THR A 68 -4.95 -9.62 10.91
CA THR A 68 -5.43 -8.54 11.77
C THR A 68 -4.27 -7.77 12.40
N LEU A 69 -4.56 -6.56 12.91
CA LEU A 69 -3.55 -5.74 13.60
C LEU A 69 -2.79 -6.52 14.71
N PRO A 70 -3.46 -7.23 15.66
CA PRO A 70 -2.75 -8.00 16.68
C PRO A 70 -1.82 -9.08 16.12
N GLU A 71 -2.22 -9.75 15.04
CA GLU A 71 -1.41 -10.82 14.42
C GLU A 71 -0.15 -10.26 13.75
N LEU A 72 -0.24 -9.06 13.17
CA LEU A 72 0.88 -8.46 12.43
C LEU A 72 1.87 -7.72 13.32
N ILE A 73 1.45 -7.25 14.50
CA ILE A 73 2.37 -6.65 15.50
C ILE A 73 2.98 -7.68 16.45
N SER A 74 2.32 -8.83 16.64
CA SER A 74 2.80 -9.83 17.60
C SER A 74 4.04 -10.57 17.08
N PRO A 75 5.05 -10.80 17.94
CA PRO A 75 6.16 -11.69 17.63
C PRO A 75 5.70 -13.09 17.23
N THR A 76 6.29 -13.62 16.17
CA THR A 76 6.14 -15.03 15.75
C THR A 76 7.51 -15.64 15.50
N LYS A 77 7.58 -16.96 15.31
CA LYS A 77 8.84 -17.63 14.93
C LYS A 77 9.42 -17.08 13.62
N LYS A 78 8.55 -16.73 12.66
CA LYS A 78 8.94 -16.17 11.36
C LYS A 78 9.29 -14.69 11.47
N HIS A 79 8.56 -13.96 12.31
CA HIS A 79 8.66 -12.51 12.48
C HIS A 79 8.87 -12.16 13.96
N PRO A 80 10.10 -12.25 14.51
CA PRO A 80 10.35 -12.10 15.94
C PRO A 80 10.01 -10.73 16.53
N ARG A 81 9.80 -9.71 15.68
CA ARG A 81 9.41 -8.36 16.07
C ARG A 81 8.01 -7.97 15.57
N GLY A 82 7.23 -8.93 15.06
CA GLY A 82 6.01 -8.68 14.30
C GLY A 82 6.29 -8.47 12.81
N ALA A 83 5.37 -8.92 11.96
CA ALA A 83 5.55 -8.89 10.51
C ALA A 83 5.66 -7.46 9.96
N VAL A 84 4.95 -6.50 10.57
CA VAL A 84 5.00 -5.10 10.15
C VAL A 84 6.39 -4.47 10.31
N GLN A 85 7.20 -4.98 11.24
CA GLN A 85 8.56 -4.50 11.49
C GLN A 85 9.59 -4.98 10.45
N GLU A 86 9.17 -5.77 9.48
CA GLU A 86 10.01 -6.15 8.34
C GLU A 86 9.88 -5.19 7.16
N LEU A 87 8.84 -4.36 7.14
CA LEU A 87 8.62 -3.43 6.04
C LEU A 87 9.74 -2.39 5.95
N ASN A 88 9.94 -1.86 4.74
CA ASN A 88 10.88 -0.81 4.42
C ASN A 88 10.14 0.44 3.91
N LYS A 89 10.83 1.59 3.84
CA LYS A 89 10.28 2.77 3.16
C LYS A 89 9.97 2.42 1.71
N GLY A 90 8.78 2.81 1.25
CA GLY A 90 8.27 2.45 -0.07
C GLY A 90 7.40 1.19 -0.11
N ASP A 91 7.42 0.37 0.94
CA ASP A 91 6.51 -0.78 1.05
C ASP A 91 5.06 -0.32 1.20
N VAL A 92 4.12 -1.14 0.75
CA VAL A 92 2.70 -0.79 0.69
C VAL A 92 1.87 -1.70 1.59
N ILE A 93 0.89 -1.12 2.27
CA ILE A 93 -0.08 -1.83 3.09
C ILE A 93 -1.44 -1.70 2.43
N GLY A 94 -2.03 -2.82 2.00
CA GLY A 94 -3.43 -2.89 1.56
C GLY A 94 -4.33 -3.32 2.72
N TYR A 95 -5.52 -2.74 2.85
CA TYR A 95 -6.42 -3.08 3.96
C TYR A 95 -7.89 -2.82 3.66
N GLY A 96 -8.75 -3.52 4.40
CA GLY A 96 -10.20 -3.35 4.34
C GLY A 96 -10.97 -4.46 5.08
N PRO A 97 -12.30 -4.38 5.06
CA PRO A 97 -13.17 -5.36 5.71
C PRO A 97 -13.16 -6.69 4.97
N ASN A 98 -13.31 -7.80 5.71
CA ASN A 98 -13.44 -9.16 5.16
C ASN A 98 -12.31 -9.59 4.19
N GLY A 99 -11.10 -9.03 4.34
CA GLY A 99 -9.95 -9.34 3.50
C GLY A 99 -9.89 -8.58 2.18
N ALA A 100 -10.93 -7.81 1.82
CA ALA A 100 -10.92 -6.98 0.63
C ALA A 100 -9.93 -5.81 0.79
N ILE A 101 -9.20 -5.48 -0.27
CA ILE A 101 -8.30 -4.33 -0.30
C ILE A 101 -9.05 -3.14 -0.89
N GLU A 102 -9.66 -2.36 0.00
CA GLU A 102 -10.39 -1.14 -0.38
C GLU A 102 -9.50 0.10 -0.32
N HIS A 103 -8.45 0.04 0.51
CA HIS A 103 -7.51 1.12 0.73
C HIS A 103 -6.06 0.63 0.70
N VAL A 104 -5.16 1.56 0.40
CA VAL A 104 -3.72 1.34 0.43
C VAL A 104 -3.02 2.53 1.10
N ALA A 105 -1.91 2.25 1.77
CA ALA A 105 -1.01 3.24 2.37
C ALA A 105 0.45 2.87 2.11
N ILE A 106 1.34 3.86 1.99
CA ILE A 106 2.78 3.64 1.74
C ILE A 106 3.60 3.95 2.98
N ILE A 107 4.56 3.07 3.31
CA ILE A 107 5.50 3.27 4.44
C ILE A 107 6.48 4.38 4.09
N VAL A 108 6.57 5.37 4.97
CA VAL A 108 7.44 6.56 4.78
C VAL A 108 8.50 6.68 5.86
N GLY A 109 8.35 5.98 6.98
CA GLY A 109 9.33 5.96 8.05
C GLY A 109 8.82 5.31 9.33
N TRP A 110 9.46 5.66 10.43
CA TRP A 110 9.13 5.19 11.77
C TRP A 110 9.21 6.35 12.76
N ASP A 111 8.42 6.27 13.82
CA ASP A 111 8.53 7.20 14.94
C ASP A 111 9.77 6.89 15.82
N SER A 112 9.95 7.66 16.90
CA SER A 112 11.09 7.50 17.81
C SER A 112 11.12 6.17 18.57
N GLN A 113 10.02 5.41 18.57
CA GLN A 113 9.89 4.09 19.19
C GLN A 113 9.96 2.95 18.16
N GLY A 114 10.16 3.27 16.88
CA GLY A 114 10.18 2.27 15.80
C GLY A 114 8.79 1.84 15.34
N TYR A 115 7.74 2.64 15.60
CA TYR A 115 6.41 2.36 15.07
C TYR A 115 6.29 2.80 13.61
N PRO A 116 5.81 1.95 12.68
CA PRO A 116 5.71 2.31 11.27
C PRO A 116 4.75 3.46 11.02
N LEU A 117 5.20 4.40 10.19
CA LEU A 117 4.44 5.57 9.75
C LEU A 117 4.12 5.46 8.26
N VAL A 118 2.90 5.83 7.89
CA VAL A 118 2.40 5.77 6.52
C VAL A 118 1.89 7.12 6.03
N ASN A 119 1.87 7.25 4.70
CA ASN A 119 1.06 8.24 4.00
C ASN A 119 -0.10 7.57 3.24
N SER A 120 -1.27 8.21 3.23
CA SER A 120 -2.43 7.78 2.44
C SER A 120 -3.29 8.99 2.06
N HIS A 121 -4.01 8.90 0.93
CA HIS A 121 -4.80 10.01 0.38
C HIS A 121 -6.33 9.78 0.41
N THR A 122 -6.86 8.71 1.03
CA THR A 122 -8.34 8.57 1.19
C THR A 122 -8.89 9.55 2.23
N VAL A 123 -8.10 9.82 3.27
CA VAL A 123 -8.16 10.99 4.14
C VAL A 123 -6.71 11.40 4.20
N ASP A 124 -6.37 12.65 3.88
CA ASP A 124 -4.97 13.10 3.86
C ASP A 124 -4.32 12.77 5.21
N ARG A 125 -3.48 11.74 5.19
CA ARG A 125 -2.77 11.25 6.36
C ARG A 125 -1.30 11.30 6.03
N TYR A 126 -0.60 12.13 6.78
CA TYR A 126 0.83 12.35 6.64
C TYR A 126 1.54 11.89 7.92
N HIS A 127 2.49 10.98 7.77
CA HIS A 127 3.25 10.40 8.90
C HIS A 127 2.33 9.87 10.01
N CYS A 128 1.24 9.20 9.63
CA CYS A 128 0.30 8.64 10.60
C CYS A 128 0.71 7.21 11.01
N PRO A 129 0.32 6.75 12.21
CA PRO A 129 0.45 5.35 12.60
C PRO A 129 -0.19 4.43 11.55
N TRP A 130 0.52 3.38 11.13
CA TRP A 130 0.06 2.49 10.05
C TRP A 130 -1.28 1.79 10.32
N ASP A 131 -1.63 1.56 11.58
CA ASP A 131 -2.91 0.95 11.98
C ASP A 131 -4.11 1.89 11.79
N MET A 132 -3.84 3.20 11.68
CA MET A 132 -4.82 4.21 11.29
C MET A 132 -6.09 4.26 12.17
N GLY A 133 -6.05 3.68 13.38
CA GLY A 133 -7.19 3.55 14.29
C GLY A 133 -8.25 2.54 13.82
N TYR A 134 -7.94 1.65 12.88
CA TYR A 134 -8.86 0.63 12.40
C TYR A 134 -9.12 -0.46 13.46
N ASP A 135 -10.30 -1.07 13.38
CA ASP A 135 -10.74 -2.06 14.35
C ASP A 135 -10.05 -3.42 14.19
N LYS A 136 -10.29 -4.32 15.13
CA LYS A 136 -9.75 -5.69 15.11
C LYS A 136 -10.29 -6.57 13.98
N LYS A 137 -11.26 -6.10 13.19
CA LYS A 137 -11.87 -6.86 12.08
C LYS A 137 -11.25 -6.49 10.73
N THR A 138 -10.48 -5.41 10.68
CA THR A 138 -9.76 -5.00 9.48
C THR A 138 -8.63 -5.99 9.22
N ILE A 139 -8.57 -6.47 7.97
CA ILE A 139 -7.50 -7.33 7.49
C ILE A 139 -6.53 -6.47 6.72
N PHE A 140 -5.25 -6.59 7.06
CA PHE A 140 -4.16 -5.90 6.41
C PHE A 140 -3.31 -6.89 5.62
N HIS A 141 -2.76 -6.42 4.52
CA HIS A 141 -1.88 -7.15 3.62
C HIS A 141 -0.61 -6.33 3.43
N LEU A 142 0.52 -6.89 3.86
CA LEU A 142 1.81 -6.21 3.90
C LEU A 142 2.59 -6.57 2.63
N PHE A 143 2.79 -5.62 1.73
CA PHE A 143 3.50 -5.83 0.46
C PHE A 143 4.89 -5.21 0.53
N ARG A 144 5.92 -6.03 0.30
CA ARG A 144 7.26 -5.55 0.02
C ARG A 144 7.34 -5.15 -1.44
N ILE A 145 7.76 -3.92 -1.72
CA ILE A 145 7.99 -3.47 -3.10
C ILE A 145 9.46 -3.73 -3.45
N ASN A 146 9.67 -4.42 -4.58
CA ASN A 146 10.97 -4.73 -5.15
C ASN A 146 11.31 -3.63 -6.17
N GLY A 147 12.29 -2.80 -5.86
CA GLY A 147 12.86 -1.81 -6.78
C GLY A 147 14.17 -2.26 -7.39
#